data_AF-A0A0Q4RHE3-F1
#
_entry.id   AF-A0A0Q4RHE3-F1
#
_cell.length_a   1.000
_cell.length_b   1.000
_cell.length_c   1.000
_cell.angle_alpha   90.00
_cell.angle_beta   90.00
_cell.angle_gamma   90.00
#
_symmetry.space_group_name_H-M   'P 1'
#
loop_
_entity.id
_entity.type
_entity.pdbx_description
1 polymer ?
#
loop_
_entity_poly.entity_id
_entity_poly.type
_entity_poly.pdbx_seq_one_letter_code
_entity_poly.pdbx_strand_id
1 'polypeptide(L)'
;MSTHSLQQVLQHLHAGRWNAAHDLVQHDGSMLAAWLHGILHVQEGDLEDAENWYDRAGRHFRSRGTLVEELALFEAALAASAPPAASPTASPTASPDPESP
;
A
#
# COMPACT_ATOMS: atom_id res chain seq x y z
N MET A 1 -0.05 20.42 6.50
CA MET A 1 -0.65 19.45 5.56
C MET A 1 -0.49 18.08 6.18
N SER A 2 -1.60 17.40 6.50
CA SER A 2 -1.52 16.03 7.02
C SER A 2 -0.99 15.15 5.90
N THR A 3 0.19 14.58 6.10
CA THR A 3 0.71 13.50 5.26
C THR A 3 -0.15 12.27 5.53
N HIS A 4 -1.08 11.97 4.63
CA HIS A 4 -1.89 10.77 4.72
C HIS A 4 -1.09 9.58 4.19
N SER A 5 -1.15 8.44 4.85
CA SER A 5 -0.44 7.24 4.39
C SER A 5 -1.27 6.48 3.37
N LEU A 6 -0.62 5.76 2.45
CA LEU A 6 -1.29 4.86 1.50
C LEU A 6 -2.10 3.76 2.21
N GLN A 7 -1.74 3.41 3.43
CA GLN A 7 -2.51 2.50 4.27
C GLN A 7 -3.87 3.10 4.68
N GLN A 8 -3.96 4.42 4.89
CA GLN A 8 -5.24 5.08 5.13
C GLN A 8 -6.09 5.08 3.85
N VAL A 9 -5.49 5.37 2.70
CA VAL A 9 -6.18 5.31 1.40
C VAL A 9 -6.81 3.92 1.18
N LEU A 10 -6.04 2.85 1.41
CA LEU A 10 -6.55 1.47 1.33
C LEU A 10 -7.73 1.20 2.27
N GLN A 11 -7.69 1.72 3.50
CA GLN A 11 -8.81 1.56 4.43
C GLN A 11 -10.08 2.26 3.93
N HIS A 12 -9.96 3.42 3.27
CA HIS A 12 -11.09 4.08 2.65
C HIS A 12 -11.64 3.29 1.47
N LEU A 13 -10.75 2.78 0.61
CA LEU A 13 -11.12 1.92 -0.52
C LEU A 13 -11.90 0.67 -0.05
N HIS A 14 -11.35 -0.10 0.90
CA HIS A 14 -11.99 -1.32 1.45
C HIS A 14 -13.35 -1.04 2.09
N ALA A 15 -13.53 0.14 2.66
CA ALA A 15 -14.80 0.56 3.24
C ALA A 15 -15.79 1.14 2.22
N GLY A 16 -15.50 1.06 0.91
CA GLY A 16 -16.35 1.61 -0.14
C GLY A 16 -16.33 3.13 -0.25
N ARG A 17 -15.42 3.82 0.43
CA ARG A 17 -15.33 5.30 0.45
C ARG A 17 -14.37 5.80 -0.63
N TRP A 18 -14.71 5.55 -1.89
CA TRP A 18 -13.81 5.77 -3.04
C TRP A 18 -13.44 7.24 -3.22
N ASN A 19 -14.40 8.18 -3.06
CA ASN A 19 -14.12 9.63 -3.09
C ASN A 19 -13.07 10.03 -2.04
N ALA A 20 -13.20 9.52 -0.81
CA ALA A 20 -12.24 9.81 0.23
C ALA A 20 -10.86 9.19 -0.07
N ALA A 21 -10.82 8.02 -0.71
CA ALA A 21 -9.55 7.44 -1.17
C ALA A 21 -8.90 8.30 -2.27
N HIS A 22 -9.69 8.78 -3.25
CA HIS A 22 -9.24 9.72 -4.30
C HIS A 22 -8.64 11.00 -3.70
N ASP A 23 -9.38 11.65 -2.80
CA ASP A 23 -8.96 12.90 -2.16
C ASP A 23 -7.62 12.76 -1.42
N LEU A 24 -7.36 11.59 -0.84
CA LEU A 24 -6.12 11.34 -0.12
C LEU A 24 -4.96 10.96 -1.05
N VAL A 25 -5.19 10.08 -2.03
CA VAL A 25 -4.13 9.53 -2.88
C VAL A 25 -3.56 10.56 -3.86
N GLN A 26 -4.37 11.52 -4.31
CA GLN A 26 -3.93 12.59 -5.23
C GLN A 26 -2.82 13.49 -4.64
N HIS A 27 -2.65 13.49 -3.32
CA HIS A 27 -1.63 14.29 -2.64
C HIS A 27 -0.28 13.58 -2.51
N ASP A 28 -0.19 12.30 -2.88
CA ASP A 28 1.03 11.50 -2.85
C ASP A 28 1.56 11.30 -4.28
N GLY A 29 2.79 11.76 -4.52
CA GLY A 29 3.46 11.69 -5.83
C GLY A 29 4.30 10.43 -6.05
N SER A 30 4.23 9.44 -5.16
CA SER A 30 5.00 8.20 -5.27
C SER A 30 4.44 7.26 -6.35
N MET A 31 5.29 6.35 -6.83
CA MET A 31 4.86 5.31 -7.78
C MET A 31 3.78 4.39 -7.19
N LEU A 32 3.81 4.14 -5.88
CA LEU A 32 2.76 3.39 -5.19
C LEU A 32 1.44 4.17 -5.20
N ALA A 33 1.46 5.46 -4.88
CA ALA A 33 0.27 6.29 -4.95
C ALA A 33 -0.34 6.32 -6.36
N ALA A 34 0.48 6.50 -7.39
CA ALA A 34 0.03 6.46 -8.78
C ALA A 34 -0.65 5.12 -9.12
N TRP A 35 -0.11 3.99 -8.65
CA TRP A 35 -0.73 2.68 -8.87
C TRP A 35 -2.09 2.57 -8.17
N LEU A 36 -2.18 2.97 -6.89
CA LEU A 36 -3.44 2.92 -6.15
C LEU A 36 -4.51 3.83 -6.76
N HIS A 37 -4.11 5.00 -7.29
CA HIS A 37 -4.98 5.89 -8.04
C HIS A 37 -5.52 5.21 -9.31
N GLY A 38 -4.66 4.50 -10.05
CA GLY A 38 -5.09 3.72 -11.21
C GLY A 38 -6.08 2.61 -10.85
N ILE A 39 -5.87 1.91 -9.72
CA ILE A 39 -6.79 0.87 -9.23
C ILE A 39 -8.17 1.46 -8.89
N LEU A 40 -8.21 2.65 -8.29
CA LEU A 40 -9.48 3.33 -7.99
C LEU A 40 -10.26 3.65 -9.27
N HIS A 41 -9.60 4.17 -10.31
CA HIS A 41 -10.24 4.42 -11.60
C HIS A 41 -10.73 3.13 -12.29
N VAL A 42 -10.01 2.00 -12.14
CA VAL A 42 -10.51 0.69 -12.61
C VAL A 42 -11.82 0.32 -11.91
N GLN A 43 -11.94 0.57 -10.61
CA GLN A 43 -13.16 0.32 -9.84
C GLN A 43 -14.31 1.25 -10.24
N GLU A 44 -14.01 2.51 -10.60
CA GLU A 44 -15.00 3.49 -11.09
C GLU A 44 -15.46 3.22 -12.54
N GLY A 45 -14.69 2.44 -13.29
CA GLY A 45 -14.93 2.16 -14.70
C GLY A 45 -14.30 3.18 -15.66
N ASP A 46 -13.50 4.11 -15.14
CA ASP A 46 -12.76 5.09 -15.92
C ASP A 46 -11.43 4.52 -16.40
N LEU A 47 -11.48 3.73 -17.46
CA LEU A 47 -10.32 2.97 -17.93
C LEU A 47 -9.26 3.84 -18.61
N GLU A 48 -9.64 4.99 -19.17
CA GLU A 48 -8.70 5.91 -19.82
C GLU A 48 -7.81 6.59 -18.78
N ASP A 49 -8.41 7.13 -17.71
CA ASP A 49 -7.63 7.71 -16.61
C ASP A 49 -6.84 6.64 -15.85
N ALA A 50 -7.42 5.44 -15.66
CA ALA A 50 -6.70 4.33 -15.07
C ALA A 50 -5.40 4.00 -15.84
N GLU A 51 -5.45 3.95 -17.17
CA GLU A 51 -4.27 3.66 -18.00
C GLU A 51 -3.15 4.67 -17.79
N ASN A 52 -3.48 5.97 -17.75
CA ASN A 52 -2.51 7.03 -17.49
C ASN A 52 -1.85 6.90 -16.11
N TRP A 53 -2.62 6.52 -15.07
CA TRP A 53 -2.07 6.32 -13.74
C TRP A 53 -1.20 5.06 -13.61
N TYR A 54 -1.57 4.00 -14.32
CA TYR A 54 -0.73 2.80 -14.42
C TYR A 54 0.62 3.10 -15.09
N ASP A 55 0.62 3.89 -16.18
CA ASP A 55 1.85 4.32 -16.85
C ASP A 55 2.75 5.15 -15.92
N ARG A 56 2.15 6.10 -15.17
CA ARG A 56 2.84 6.88 -14.12
C ARG A 56 3.44 6.01 -13.02
N ALA A 57 2.81 4.88 -12.72
CA ALA A 57 3.32 3.89 -11.77
C ALA A 57 4.40 2.96 -12.36
N GLY A 58 4.75 3.12 -13.65
CA GLY A 58 5.66 2.24 -14.38
C GLY A 58 5.08 0.85 -14.65
N ARG A 59 3.75 0.74 -14.78
CA ARG A 59 3.01 -0.53 -14.93
C ARG A 59 2.25 -0.56 -16.24
N HIS A 60 2.28 -1.70 -16.93
CA HIS A 60 1.53 -1.89 -18.16
C HIS A 60 0.05 -2.17 -17.87
N PHE A 61 -0.81 -1.17 -18.10
CA PHE A 61 -2.25 -1.28 -17.86
C PHE A 61 -2.92 -2.43 -18.58
N ARG A 62 -2.56 -2.68 -19.85
CA ARG A 62 -3.19 -3.72 -20.69
C ARG A 62 -2.81 -5.15 -20.29
N SER A 63 -1.78 -5.31 -19.46
CA SER A 63 -1.31 -6.60 -18.95
C SER A 63 -1.62 -6.80 -17.46
N ARG A 64 -2.44 -5.93 -16.87
CA ARG A 64 -2.85 -5.99 -15.47
C ARG A 64 -3.74 -7.18 -15.17
N GLY A 65 -3.80 -7.58 -13.90
CA GLY A 65 -4.74 -8.59 -13.42
C GLY A 65 -6.17 -8.06 -13.26
N THR A 66 -7.02 -8.89 -12.67
CA THR A 66 -8.32 -8.44 -12.15
C THR A 66 -8.12 -7.40 -11.04
N LEU A 67 -9.17 -6.62 -10.74
CA LEU A 67 -9.11 -5.63 -9.65
C LEU A 67 -8.67 -6.23 -8.32
N VAL A 68 -9.16 -7.43 -7.98
CA VAL A 68 -8.82 -8.14 -6.75
C VAL A 68 -7.34 -8.52 -6.72
N GLU A 69 -6.80 -9.01 -7.84
CA GLU A 69 -5.37 -9.34 -7.95
C GLU A 69 -4.50 -8.09 -7.86
N GLU A 70 -4.88 -7.01 -8.53
CA GLU A 70 -4.18 -5.73 -8.47
C GLU A 70 -4.14 -5.16 -7.06
N LEU A 71 -5.25 -5.25 -6.31
CA LEU A 71 -5.30 -4.85 -4.91
C LEU A 71 -4.41 -5.71 -4.01
N ALA A 72 -4.44 -7.03 -4.18
CA ALA A 72 -3.58 -7.93 -3.41
C ALA A 72 -2.08 -7.67 -3.69
N LEU A 73 -1.72 -7.44 -4.94
CA LEU A 73 -0.35 -7.08 -5.33
C LEU A 73 0.05 -5.72 -4.74
N PHE A 74 -0.86 -4.75 -4.72
CA PHE A 74 -0.62 -3.44 -4.13
C PHE A 74 -0.35 -3.53 -2.63
N GLU A 75 -1.17 -4.28 -1.89
CA GLU A 75 -1.00 -4.48 -0.45
C GLU A 75 0.35 -5.13 -0.12
N ALA A 76 0.76 -6.14 -0.88
CA ALA A 76 2.05 -6.79 -0.72
C ALA A 76 3.22 -5.81 -0.99
N ALA A 77 3.12 -5.00 -2.05
CA ALA A 77 4.14 -4.00 -2.37
C ALA A 77 4.22 -2.90 -1.32
N LEU A 78 3.08 -2.45 -0.80
CA LEU A 78 3.03 -1.46 0.28
C LEU A 78 3.68 -2.01 1.55
N ALA A 79 3.37 -3.25 1.94
CA ALA A 79 3.99 -3.92 3.08
C ALA A 79 5.51 -4.08 2.92
N ALA A 80 6.00 -4.38 1.72
CA ALA A 80 7.42 -4.47 1.42
C ALA A 80 8.13 -3.10 1.41
N SER A 81 7.40 -2.02 1.11
CA SER A 81 7.92 -0.64 1.11
C SER A 81 7.95 0.00 2.51
N ALA A 82 7.18 -0.54 3.46
CA ALA A 82 7.24 -0.11 4.84
C ALA A 82 8.59 -0.51 5.45
N PRO A 83 9.23 0.35 6.27
CA PRO A 83 10.39 -0.08 7.04
C PRO A 83 9.98 -1.31 7.87
N PRO A 84 10.88 -2.30 8.06
CA PRO A 84 10.55 -3.47 8.85
C PRO A 84 10.05 -2.97 10.20
N ALA A 85 8.76 -3.19 10.47
CA ALA A 85 8.20 -2.93 11.78
C ALA A 85 9.12 -3.67 12.75
N ALA A 86 9.75 -2.93 13.67
CA ALA A 86 10.63 -3.49 14.67
C ALA A 86 9.93 -4.71 15.26
N SER A 87 10.49 -5.90 14.99
CA SER A 87 10.02 -7.15 15.56
C SER A 87 9.85 -6.93 17.07
N PRO A 88 8.79 -7.43 17.74
CA PRO A 88 8.79 -7.49 19.18
C PRO A 88 9.99 -8.36 19.56
N THR A 89 11.08 -7.72 20.00
CA THR A 89 12.27 -8.39 20.49
C THR A 89 11.83 -9.21 21.67
N ALA A 90 11.72 -10.53 21.46
CA ALA A 90 11.60 -11.46 22.56
C ALA A 90 12.84 -11.27 23.44
N SER A 91 12.64 -10.74 24.64
CA SER A 91 13.67 -10.64 25.67
C SER A 91 14.24 -12.02 25.97
N PRO A 92 15.56 -12.24 25.89
CA PRO A 92 16.18 -13.34 26.60
C PRO A 92 16.35 -12.89 28.06
N THR A 93 15.33 -13.12 28.89
CA THR A 93 15.55 -13.20 30.34
C THR A 93 15.92 -14.64 30.67
N ALA A 94 17.20 -14.90 30.87
CA ALA A 94 17.71 -15.91 31.80
C ALA A 94 19.24 -15.81 31.92
N SER A 95 19.70 -14.96 32.83
CA SER A 95 20.82 -15.27 33.73
C SER A 95 20.19 -15.55 35.10
N PRO A 96 20.73 -16.45 35.94
CA PRO A 96 22.13 -16.37 36.36
C PRO A 96 22.93 -17.68 36.42
N ASP A 97 24.24 -17.52 36.22
CA ASP A 97 25.32 -18.36 36.75
C ASP A 97 25.20 -18.50 38.28
N PRO A 98 25.62 -19.64 38.84
CA PRO A 98 26.66 -19.54 39.86
C PRO A 98 27.79 -20.58 39.73
N GLU A 99 29.01 -20.05 39.61
CA GLU A 99 30.19 -20.29 40.46
C GLU A 99 30.54 -21.75 40.78
N SER A 100 31.63 -22.23 40.18
CA SER A 100 32.40 -23.40 40.63
C SER A 100 33.61 -22.95 41.46
N PRO A 101 33.97 -23.63 42.56
CA PRO A 101 35.32 -23.59 43.10
C PRO A 101 36.29 -24.49 42.31
#